data_AF-A0A4Y6UPZ8-F1
#
_entry.id   AF-A0A4Y6UPZ8-F1
#
_cell.length_a   1.000
_cell.length_b   1.000
_cell.length_c   1.000
_cell.angle_alpha   90.00
_cell.angle_beta   90.00
_cell.angle_gamma   90.00
#
_symmetry.space_group_name_H-M   'P 1'
#
loop_
_entity.id
_entity.type
_entity.pdbx_description
1 polymer ?
#
loop_
_entity_poly.entity_id
_entity_poly.type
_entity_poly.pdbx_seq_one_letter_code
_entity_poly.pdbx_strand_id
1 'polypeptide(L)'
;MHPIIYLLNTLLDLYSFILICWVVLNWLVKLNMVNIYNETVSSIMHILNQLTYPPLKIIRRYIPPFNGLDLSIMILLITIHFVKYTVAYYFR
;
A
#
# COMPACT_ATOMS: atom_id res chain seq x y z
N MET A 1 20.75 16.44 -11.06
CA MET A 1 19.55 16.30 -10.21
C MET A 1 18.34 16.52 -11.09
N HIS A 2 17.51 15.49 -11.30
CA HIS A 2 16.29 15.60 -12.10
C HIS A 2 15.09 15.81 -11.16
N PRO A 3 14.54 17.05 -11.07
CA PRO A 3 13.47 17.35 -10.11
C PRO A 3 12.22 16.48 -10.29
N ILE A 4 11.94 16.08 -11.53
CA ILE A 4 10.82 15.21 -11.89
C ILE A 4 10.97 13.81 -11.26
N ILE A 5 12.19 13.26 -11.29
CA ILE A 5 12.48 11.93 -10.71
C ILE A 5 12.38 11.99 -9.18
N TYR A 6 12.85 13.09 -8.59
CA TYR A 6 12.69 13.31 -7.16
C TYR A 6 11.21 13.35 -6.76
N LEU A 7 10.39 14.13 -7.48
CA LEU A 7 8.95 14.21 -7.23
C LEU A 7 8.26 12.86 -7.41
N LEU A 8 8.60 12.10 -8.46
CA LEU A 8 8.08 10.75 -8.68
C LEU A 8 8.42 9.81 -7.52
N ASN A 9 9.68 9.80 -7.08
CA ASN A 9 10.12 8.94 -5.97
C ASN A 9 9.39 9.31 -4.67
N THR A 10 9.23 10.61 -4.39
CA THR A 10 8.45 11.09 -3.23
C THR A 10 7.00 10.65 -3.28
N LEU A 11 6.35 10.69 -4.45
CA LEU A 11 4.97 10.19 -4.60
C LEU A 11 4.88 8.67 -4.38
N LEU A 12 5.84 7.90 -4.91
CA LEU A 12 5.91 6.46 -4.71
C LEU A 12 6.17 6.09 -3.24
N ASP A 13 6.96 6.89 -2.53
CA ASP A 13 7.19 6.73 -1.09
C ASP A 13 5.94 7.04 -0.27
N LEU A 14 5.24 8.13 -0.60
CA LEU A 14 3.96 8.46 0.02
C LEU A 14 2.93 7.35 -0.20
N TYR A 15 2.85 6.80 -1.41
CA TYR A 15 1.94 5.70 -1.71
C TYR A 15 2.32 4.41 -0.97
N SER A 16 3.62 4.12 -0.87
CA SER A 16 4.13 2.99 -0.07
C SER A 16 3.76 3.15 1.42
N PHE A 17 3.85 4.37 1.95
CA PHE A 17 3.41 4.67 3.32
C PHE A 17 1.91 4.40 3.52
N ILE A 18 1.05 4.80 2.57
CA ILE A 18 -0.39 4.52 2.61
C ILE A 18 -0.66 3.02 2.66
N LEU A 19 0.06 2.22 1.84
CA LEU A 19 -0.07 0.76 1.86
C LEU A 19 0.33 0.16 3.22
N ILE A 20 1.41 0.67 3.82
CA ILE A 20 1.85 0.24 5.15
C ILE A 20 0.79 0.60 6.20
N CYS A 21 0.26 1.84 6.20
CA CYS A 21 -0.82 2.26 7.09
C CYS A 21 -2.04 1.34 6.98
N TRP A 22 -2.43 0.97 5.76
CA TRP A 22 -3.52 0.04 5.53
C TRP A 22 -3.25 -1.34 6.17
N VAL A 23 -2.04 -1.89 6.01
CA VAL A 23 -1.68 -3.21 6.58
C VAL A 23 -1.71 -3.14 8.10
N VAL A 24 -1.09 -2.11 8.68
CA VAL A 24 -1.04 -1.90 10.12
C VAL A 24 -2.45 -1.77 10.67
N LEU A 25 -3.32 -0.96 10.06
CA LEU A 25 -4.70 -0.79 10.53
C LEU A 25 -5.50 -2.10 10.46
N ASN A 26 -5.33 -2.89 9.38
CA ASN A 26 -5.95 -4.21 9.27
C ASN A 26 -5.46 -5.20 10.34
N TRP A 27 -4.18 -5.15 10.72
CA TRP A 27 -3.65 -5.93 11.83
C TRP A 27 -4.19 -5.46 13.17
N LEU A 28 -4.21 -4.15 13.43
CA LEU A 28 -4.77 -3.58 14.66
C LEU A 28 -6.23 -4.00 14.87
N VAL A 29 -7.01 -4.00 13.79
CA VAL A 29 -8.39 -4.50 13.79
C VAL A 29 -8.46 -5.99 14.11
N LYS A 30 -7.66 -6.83 13.43
CA LYS A 30 -7.66 -8.29 13.67
C LYS A 30 -7.22 -8.69 15.06
N LEU A 31 -6.29 -7.93 15.64
CA LEU A 31 -5.82 -8.11 17.02
C LEU A 31 -6.80 -7.55 18.06
N ASN A 32 -7.97 -7.03 17.64
CA ASN A 32 -8.93 -6.34 18.48
C ASN A 32 -8.34 -5.15 19.26
N MET A 33 -7.24 -4.57 18.79
CA MET A 33 -6.61 -3.39 19.40
C MET A 33 -7.38 -2.10 19.07
N VAL A 34 -8.08 -2.09 17.93
CA VAL A 34 -8.86 -0.95 17.47
C VAL A 34 -10.24 -1.42 17.04
N ASN A 35 -11.26 -0.68 17.48
CA ASN A 35 -12.66 -0.98 17.19
C ASN A 35 -13.11 -0.31 15.88
N ILE A 36 -13.54 -1.11 14.90
CA ILE A 36 -14.10 -0.61 13.62
C ILE A 36 -15.42 0.14 13.83
N TYR A 37 -16.17 -0.13 14.90
CA TYR A 37 -17.43 0.56 15.18
C TYR A 37 -17.23 2.05 15.53
N ASN A 38 -16.00 2.50 15.77
CA ASN A 38 -15.69 3.92 15.90
C ASN A 38 -15.71 4.60 14.52
N GLU A 39 -16.54 5.65 14.36
CA GLU A 39 -16.71 6.40 13.11
C GLU A 39 -15.38 6.90 12.53
N THR A 40 -14.45 7.33 13.38
CA THR A 40 -13.13 7.83 12.98
C THR A 40 -12.29 6.71 12.34
N VAL A 41 -12.26 5.54 12.98
CA VAL A 41 -11.50 4.38 12.49
C VAL A 41 -12.11 3.86 11.20
N SER A 42 -13.45 3.73 11.17
CA SER A 42 -14.18 3.28 9.99
C SER A 42 -13.93 4.19 8.79
N SER A 43 -13.96 5.51 8.98
CA SER A 43 -13.69 6.50 7.93
C SER A 43 -12.26 6.39 7.40
N ILE A 44 -11.25 6.30 8.27
CA ILE A 44 -9.85 6.13 7.86
C ILE A 44 -9.67 4.81 7.11
N MET A 45 -10.23 3.71 7.62
CA MET A 45 -10.19 2.41 6.98
C MET A 45 -10.85 2.45 5.60
N HIS A 46 -11.95 3.17 5.45
CA HIS A 46 -12.65 3.33 4.18
C HIS A 46 -11.80 4.09 3.15
N ILE A 47 -11.18 5.20 3.56
CA ILE A 47 -10.28 5.99 2.69
C ILE A 47 -9.08 5.14 2.26
N LEU A 48 -8.41 4.48 3.22
CA LEU A 48 -7.26 3.63 2.92
C LEU A 48 -7.66 2.49 1.98
N ASN A 49 -8.80 1.84 2.21
CA ASN A 49 -9.32 0.80 1.31
C ASN A 49 -9.56 1.34 -0.10
N GLN A 50 -10.15 2.52 -0.27
CA GLN A 50 -10.40 3.08 -1.60
C GLN A 50 -9.09 3.37 -2.35
N LEU A 51 -8.05 3.82 -1.65
CA LEU A 51 -6.74 4.12 -2.24
C LEU A 51 -5.94 2.87 -2.59
N THR A 52 -6.10 1.79 -1.84
CA THR A 52 -5.35 0.54 -2.04
C THR A 52 -6.09 -0.49 -2.90
N TYR A 53 -7.43 -0.46 -2.94
CA TYR A 53 -8.23 -1.48 -3.60
C TYR A 53 -8.00 -1.62 -5.11
N PRO A 54 -7.89 -0.55 -5.92
CA PRO A 54 -7.76 -0.69 -7.37
C PRO A 54 -6.53 -1.53 -7.81
N PRO A 55 -5.29 -1.25 -7.37
CA PRO A 55 -4.14 -2.08 -7.73
C PRO A 55 -4.16 -3.44 -7.04
N LEU A 56 -4.58 -3.51 -5.77
CA LEU A 56 -4.66 -4.79 -5.07
C LEU A 56 -5.67 -5.74 -5.71
N LYS A 57 -6.80 -5.24 -6.23
CA LYS A 57 -7.79 -6.06 -6.95
C LYS A 57 -7.17 -6.74 -8.17
N ILE A 58 -6.27 -6.07 -8.87
CA ILE A 58 -5.60 -6.64 -10.05
C ILE A 58 -4.65 -7.76 -9.60
N ILE A 59 -3.85 -7.52 -8.56
CA ILE A 59 -2.88 -8.50 -8.04
C ILE A 59 -3.59 -9.72 -7.44
N ARG A 60 -4.68 -9.49 -6.69
CA ARG A 60 -5.51 -10.53 -6.05
C ARG A 60 -6.17 -11.49 -7.05
N ARG A 61 -6.25 -11.14 -8.34
CA ARG A 61 -6.70 -12.06 -9.40
C ARG A 61 -5.72 -13.21 -9.62
N TYR A 62 -4.43 -12.97 -9.36
CA TYR A 62 -3.37 -13.94 -9.57
C TYR A 62 -2.92 -14.58 -8.26
N ILE A 63 -2.91 -13.80 -7.18
CA ILE A 63 -2.42 -14.25 -5.87
C ILE A 63 -3.51 -14.00 -4.84
N PRO A 64 -4.35 -15.00 -4.55
CA PRO A 64 -5.42 -14.84 -3.57
C PRO A 64 -4.83 -14.62 -2.16
N PRO A 65 -5.55 -13.93 -1.27
CA PRO A 65 -5.11 -13.73 0.10
C PRO A 65 -4.96 -15.07 0.83
N PHE A 66 -3.88 -15.24 1.59
CA PHE A 66 -3.57 -16.50 2.29
C PHE A 66 -3.69 -16.32 3.80
N ASN A 67 -4.53 -17.13 4.43
CA ASN A 67 -4.70 -17.17 5.89
C ASN A 67 -4.98 -15.79 6.54
N GLY A 68 -5.79 -14.98 5.85
CA GLY A 68 -6.09 -13.60 6.25
C GLY A 68 -4.96 -12.60 5.99
N LEU A 69 -3.74 -13.02 5.65
CA LEU A 69 -2.67 -12.12 5.23
C LEU A 69 -2.82 -11.79 3.75
N ASP A 70 -2.77 -10.50 3.42
CA ASP A 70 -2.88 -10.04 2.05
C ASP A 70 -1.50 -9.90 1.40
N LEU A 71 -1.00 -11.02 0.86
CA LEU A 71 0.27 -11.11 0.15
C LEU A 71 0.34 -10.13 -1.03
N SER A 72 -0.81 -9.78 -1.61
CA SER A 72 -0.94 -8.82 -2.72
C SER A 72 -0.28 -7.48 -2.42
N ILE A 73 -0.26 -7.06 -1.16
CA ILE A 73 0.35 -5.79 -0.75
C ILE A 73 1.86 -5.87 -0.74
N MET A 74 2.41 -6.99 -0.26
CA MET A 74 3.86 -7.19 -0.32
C MET A 74 4.33 -7.16 -1.77
N ILE A 75 3.59 -7.81 -2.67
CA ILE A 75 3.87 -7.78 -4.11
C ILE A 75 3.78 -6.36 -4.67
N LEU A 76 2.77 -5.59 -4.27
CA LEU A 76 2.62 -4.20 -4.70
C LEU A 76 3.79 -3.32 -4.21
N LEU A 77 4.19 -3.46 -2.95
CA LEU A 77 5.34 -2.75 -2.38
C LEU A 77 6.65 -3.11 -3.09
N ILE A 78 6.87 -4.40 -3.36
CA ILE A 78 8.04 -4.87 -4.12
C ILE A 78 8.03 -4.27 -5.53
N THR A 79 6.86 -4.24 -6.19
CA THR A 79 6.70 -3.65 -7.52
C THR A 79 7.03 -2.16 -7.51
N ILE A 80 6.54 -1.41 -6.53
CA ILE A 80 6.86 0.01 -6.37
C ILE A 80 8.36 0.22 -6.19
N HIS A 81 8.99 -0.58 -5.31
CA HIS A 81 10.42 -0.47 -5.05
C HIS A 81 11.25 -0.80 -6.31
N PHE A 82 10.83 -1.83 -7.05
CA PHE A 82 11.44 -2.19 -8.33
C PHE A 82 11.33 -1.06 -9.35
N VAL A 83 10.17 -0.41 -9.46
CA VAL A 83 9.97 0.75 -10.35
C VAL A 83 10.89 1.90 -9.95
N LYS A 84 10.98 2.24 -8.65
CA LYS A 84 11.89 3.27 -8.15
C LYS A 84 13.34 2.97 -8.50
N TYR A 85 13.79 1.74 -8.24
CA TYR A 85 15.15 1.30 -8.55
C TYR A 85 15.44 1.39 -10.04
N THR A 86 14.51 0.91 -10.88
CA THR A 86 14.64 0.91 -12.33
C THR A 86 14.77 2.33 -12.88
N VAL A 87 13.88 3.23 -12.46
CA VAL A 87 13.95 4.65 -12.85
C VAL A 87 15.25 5.28 -12.37
N ALA A 88 15.66 5.03 -11.13
CA ALA A 88 16.92 5.56 -10.63
C ALA A 88 18.14 5.01 -11.39
N TYR A 89 18.11 3.74 -11.81
CA TYR A 89 19.19 3.09 -12.55
C TYR A 89 19.39 3.69 -13.95
N TYR A 90 18.29 3.89 -14.71
CA TYR A 90 18.38 4.40 -16.08
C TYR A 90 18.70 5.90 -16.18
N PHE A 91 18.39 6.68 -15.15
CA PHE A 91 18.57 8.13 -15.14
C PHE A 91 19.70 8.61 -14.21
N ARG A 92 20.51 7.67 -13.72
CA ARG A 92 21.77 7.94 -13.04
C ARG A 92 22.86 8.23 -14.05
#